data_AF-A0A0C2SLT0-F1
#
_entry.id   AF-A0A0C2SLT0-F1
#
_cell.length_a   1.000
_cell.length_b   1.000
_cell.length_c   1.000
_cell.angle_alpha   90.00
_cell.angle_beta   90.00
_cell.angle_gamma   90.00
#
_symmetry.space_group_name_H-M   'P 1'
#
loop_
_entity.id
_entity.type
_entity.pdbx_description
1 polymer ?
#
loop_
_entity_poly.entity_id
_entity_poly.type
_entity_poly.pdbx_seq_one_letter_code
_entity_poly.pdbx_strand_id
1 'polypeptide(L)'
;MLQEAAFVLLHIEGREKAIKDLLARSAPKIDEWVTRGLALYALDTGDIYNAYELYLSAGLYKPAHNIAVLELAPDAILRRDLDLLRDIFERFEGKEGKIDGWSIRGEIILDYVHIMHRLAGLQEDLSQDRASLVDTSSTRELDDLTRRVLKVLGLLPDVMAEHWY
;
A
#
# COMPACT_ATOMS: atom_id res chain seq x y z
N MET A 1 7.69 26.47 -18.00
CA MET A 1 8.41 27.40 -17.10
C MET A 1 9.87 27.01 -16.81
N LEU A 2 10.24 25.72 -16.69
CA LEU A 2 11.65 25.31 -16.49
C LEU A 2 12.51 25.38 -17.77
N GLN A 3 11.91 25.08 -18.92
CA GLN A 3 12.58 25.16 -20.22
C GLN A 3 12.89 26.60 -20.62
N GLU A 4 11.98 27.55 -20.36
CA GLU A 4 12.23 28.96 -20.67
C GLU A 4 13.30 29.57 -19.74
N ALA A 5 13.32 29.21 -18.46
CA ALA A 5 14.34 29.69 -17.51
C ALA A 5 15.75 29.17 -17.83
N ALA A 6 15.87 27.92 -18.27
CA ALA A 6 17.14 27.34 -18.72
C ALA A 6 17.67 28.02 -20.01
N PHE A 7 16.77 28.36 -20.93
CA PHE A 7 17.13 29.04 -22.20
C PHE A 7 17.64 30.48 -21.97
N VAL A 8 17.02 31.21 -21.04
CA VAL A 8 17.44 32.58 -20.67
C VAL A 8 18.79 32.57 -19.93
N LEU A 9 19.01 31.60 -19.03
CA LEU A 9 20.28 31.46 -18.31
C LEU A 9 21.46 31.02 -19.20
N LEU A 10 21.20 30.48 -20.39
CA LEU A 10 22.22 30.08 -21.36
C LEU A 10 22.99 31.29 -21.94
N HIS A 11 22.37 32.48 -21.94
CA HIS A 11 22.86 33.67 -22.66
C HIS A 11 23.65 34.67 -21.79
N ILE A 12 23.98 34.34 -20.54
CA ILE A 12 24.59 35.28 -19.57
C ILE A 12 26.01 34.85 -19.16
N GLU A 13 26.93 35.80 -18.99
CA GLU A 13 28.25 35.53 -18.40
C GLU A 13 28.10 35.13 -16.93
N GLY A 14 28.61 33.95 -16.54
CA GLY A 14 28.33 33.30 -15.23
C GLY A 14 27.37 32.09 -15.27
N ARG A 15 26.89 31.73 -16.48
CA ARG A 15 25.92 30.64 -16.78
C ARG A 15 26.15 29.31 -16.08
N GLU A 16 27.39 28.84 -15.93
CA GLU A 16 27.64 27.50 -15.43
C GLU A 16 27.19 27.34 -13.97
N LYS A 17 27.43 28.36 -13.14
CA LYS A 17 27.01 28.36 -11.74
C LYS A 17 25.49 28.49 -11.63
N ALA A 18 24.87 29.36 -12.44
CA ALA A 18 23.43 29.56 -12.42
C ALA A 18 22.63 28.35 -12.95
N ILE A 19 23.13 27.66 -13.98
CA ILE A 19 22.53 26.44 -14.50
C ILE A 19 22.71 25.28 -13.51
N LYS A 20 23.90 25.13 -12.89
CA LYS A 20 24.11 24.12 -11.84
C LYS A 20 23.20 24.36 -10.64
N ASP A 21 23.05 25.59 -10.19
CA ASP A 21 22.12 25.94 -9.10
C ASP A 21 20.65 25.71 -9.49
N LEU A 22 20.25 26.06 -10.71
CA LEU A 22 18.88 25.81 -11.18
C LEU A 22 18.59 24.32 -11.29
N LEU A 23 19.52 23.54 -11.86
CA LEU A 23 19.40 22.09 -11.98
C LEU A 23 19.37 21.44 -10.59
N ALA A 24 20.25 21.84 -9.67
CA ALA A 24 20.24 21.32 -8.31
C ALA A 24 18.92 21.63 -7.57
N ARG A 25 18.34 22.81 -7.77
CA ARG A 25 17.02 23.18 -7.21
C ARG A 25 15.86 22.45 -7.87
N SER A 26 16.02 22.01 -9.11
CA SER A 26 14.96 21.38 -9.91
C SER A 26 15.05 19.85 -9.91
N ALA A 27 16.22 19.29 -9.58
CA ALA A 27 16.49 17.87 -9.59
C ALA A 27 15.45 17.05 -8.82
N PRO A 28 15.02 17.43 -7.59
CA PRO A 28 14.01 16.67 -6.88
C PRO A 28 12.66 16.59 -7.61
N LYS A 29 12.28 17.65 -8.34
CA LYS A 29 11.04 17.68 -9.12
C LYS A 29 11.15 16.86 -10.40
N ILE A 30 12.33 16.85 -11.01
CA ILE A 30 12.59 16.04 -12.21
C ILE A 30 12.56 14.56 -11.81
N ASP A 31 13.18 14.19 -10.70
CA ASP A 31 13.18 12.82 -10.18
C ASP A 31 11.77 12.34 -9.85
N GLU A 32 10.93 13.18 -9.23
CA GLU A 32 9.52 12.86 -8.98
C GLU A 32 8.74 12.61 -10.28
N TRP A 33 8.93 13.46 -11.30
CA TRP A 33 8.24 13.34 -12.59
C TRP A 33 8.70 12.10 -13.36
N VAL A 34 9.99 11.83 -13.38
CA VAL A 34 10.56 10.64 -14.02
C VAL A 34 10.04 9.37 -13.34
N THR A 35 10.08 9.33 -12.00
CA THR A 35 9.62 8.16 -11.25
C THR A 35 8.11 7.94 -11.43
N ARG A 36 7.32 9.01 -11.46
CA ARG A 36 5.89 8.94 -11.78
C ARG A 36 5.63 8.42 -13.20
N GLY A 37 6.42 8.87 -14.19
CA GLY A 37 6.32 8.40 -15.57
C GLY A 37 6.65 6.91 -15.70
N LEU A 38 7.71 6.45 -15.04
CA LEU A 38 8.08 5.04 -14.98
C LEU A 38 7.01 4.19 -14.30
N ALA A 39 6.41 4.68 -13.22
CA ALA A 39 5.34 3.98 -12.53
C ALA A 39 4.07 3.84 -13.39
N LEU A 40 3.72 4.87 -14.17
CA LEU A 40 2.61 4.80 -15.13
C LEU A 40 2.90 3.81 -16.27
N TYR A 41 4.14 3.77 -16.76
CA TYR A 41 4.56 2.78 -17.76
C TYR A 41 4.51 1.34 -17.21
N ALA A 42 4.91 1.15 -15.95
CA ALA A 42 4.79 -0.14 -15.28
C ALA A 42 3.31 -0.58 -15.16
N LEU A 43 2.39 0.33 -14.85
CA LEU A 43 0.95 0.03 -14.87
C LEU A 43 0.44 -0.36 -16.26
N ASP A 44 0.85 0.37 -17.31
CA ASP A 44 0.44 0.10 -18.69
C ASP A 44 0.96 -1.25 -19.21
N THR A 45 2.15 -1.66 -18.74
CA THR A 45 2.74 -2.97 -19.06
C THR A 45 2.22 -4.11 -18.18
N GLY A 46 1.36 -3.82 -17.21
CA GLY A 46 0.77 -4.80 -16.29
C GLY A 46 1.65 -5.19 -15.10
N ASP A 47 2.78 -4.50 -14.89
CA ASP A 47 3.67 -4.71 -13.75
C ASP A 47 3.26 -3.83 -12.55
N ILE A 48 2.17 -4.24 -11.90
CA ILE A 48 1.51 -3.50 -10.83
C ILE A 48 2.39 -3.36 -9.59
N TYR A 49 3.15 -4.41 -9.25
CA TYR A 49 4.02 -4.40 -8.07
C TYR A 49 5.19 -3.44 -8.25
N ASN A 50 5.81 -3.43 -9.44
CA ASN A 50 6.87 -2.49 -9.75
C ASN A 50 6.37 -1.03 -9.74
N ALA A 51 5.15 -0.78 -10.26
CA ALA A 51 4.54 0.54 -10.16
C ALA A 51 4.37 1.01 -8.70
N TYR A 52 3.92 0.12 -7.83
CA TYR A 52 3.81 0.37 -6.39
C TYR A 52 5.17 0.73 -5.75
N GLU A 53 6.22 -0.04 -6.01
CA GLU A 53 7.57 0.22 -5.49
C GLU A 53 8.14 1.56 -6.01
N LEU A 54 7.87 1.90 -7.26
CA LEU A 54 8.25 3.19 -7.84
C LEU A 54 7.52 4.36 -7.16
N TYR A 55 6.23 4.23 -6.86
CA TYR A 55 5.50 5.26 -6.11
C TYR A 55 5.97 5.39 -4.66
N LEU A 56 6.31 4.28 -4.00
CA LEU A 56 6.89 4.33 -2.65
C LEU A 56 8.25 5.00 -2.62
N SER A 57 9.15 4.66 -3.55
CA SER A 57 10.49 5.25 -3.62
C SER A 57 10.45 6.75 -3.98
N ALA A 58 9.44 7.18 -4.74
CA ALA A 58 9.16 8.60 -4.99
C ALA A 58 8.55 9.35 -3.78
N GLY A 59 8.21 8.66 -2.68
CA GLY A 59 7.49 9.25 -1.55
C GLY A 59 6.04 9.62 -1.87
N LEU A 60 5.49 9.09 -2.97
CA LEU A 60 4.12 9.29 -3.41
C LEU A 60 3.21 8.24 -2.76
N TYR A 61 2.90 8.44 -1.48
CA TYR A 61 2.14 7.47 -0.68
C TYR A 61 0.67 7.33 -1.10
N LYS A 62 0.03 8.39 -1.61
CA LYS A 62 -1.39 8.32 -2.04
C LYS A 62 -1.57 7.39 -3.25
N PRO A 63 -0.83 7.56 -4.37
CA PRO A 63 -0.89 6.62 -5.49
C PRO A 63 -0.49 5.19 -5.10
N ALA A 64 0.58 5.04 -4.31
CA ALA A 64 1.03 3.73 -3.84
C ALA A 64 -0.06 3.00 -3.02
N HIS A 65 -0.70 3.71 -2.09
CA HIS A 65 -1.78 3.15 -1.27
C HIS A 65 -3.00 2.75 -2.11
N ASN A 66 -3.37 3.56 -3.12
CA ASN A 66 -4.49 3.21 -3.99
C ASN A 66 -4.21 1.93 -4.77
N ILE A 67 -3.01 1.76 -5.33
CA ILE A 67 -2.62 0.53 -6.02
C ILE A 67 -2.58 -0.65 -5.05
N ALA A 68 -2.07 -0.44 -3.84
CA ALA A 68 -2.04 -1.47 -2.81
C ALA A 68 -3.45 -1.99 -2.46
N VAL A 69 -4.40 -1.09 -2.28
CA VAL A 69 -5.78 -1.46 -1.90
C VAL A 69 -6.59 -2.02 -3.08
N LEU A 70 -6.47 -1.41 -4.27
CA LEU A 70 -7.33 -1.75 -5.41
C LEU A 70 -6.83 -2.95 -6.19
N GLU A 71 -5.50 -3.15 -6.28
CA GLU A 71 -4.91 -4.16 -7.16
C GLU A 71 -4.16 -5.23 -6.38
N LEU A 72 -3.27 -4.85 -5.46
CA LEU A 72 -2.42 -5.81 -4.77
C LEU A 72 -3.15 -6.57 -3.65
N ALA A 73 -4.01 -5.90 -2.88
CA ALA A 73 -4.80 -6.51 -1.82
C ALA A 73 -5.76 -7.61 -2.31
N PRO A 74 -6.58 -7.42 -3.36
CA PRO A 74 -7.46 -8.49 -3.83
C PRO A 74 -6.66 -9.68 -4.36
N ASP A 75 -5.57 -9.43 -5.08
CA ASP A 75 -4.70 -10.49 -5.59
C ASP A 75 -4.06 -11.29 -4.46
N ALA A 76 -3.55 -10.63 -3.42
CA ALA A 76 -2.96 -11.29 -2.25
C ALA A 76 -4.00 -12.10 -1.46
N ILE A 77 -5.22 -11.56 -1.29
CA ILE A 77 -6.32 -12.25 -0.61
C ILE A 77 -6.76 -13.48 -1.40
N LEU A 78 -6.90 -13.38 -2.73
CA LEU A 78 -7.24 -14.51 -3.60
C LEU A 78 -6.18 -15.62 -3.56
N ARG A 79 -4.90 -15.23 -3.52
CA ARG A 79 -3.76 -16.15 -3.40
C ARG A 79 -3.55 -16.66 -1.97
N ARG A 80 -4.30 -16.13 -0.98
CA ARG A 80 -4.15 -16.37 0.46
C ARG A 80 -2.75 -16.07 0.98
N ASP A 81 -2.06 -15.14 0.34
CA ASP A 81 -0.73 -14.68 0.72
C ASP A 81 -0.87 -13.51 1.72
N LEU A 82 -1.12 -13.88 2.97
CA LEU A 82 -1.34 -12.92 4.06
C LEU A 82 -0.03 -12.25 4.50
N ASP A 83 1.11 -12.90 4.28
CA ASP A 83 2.43 -12.34 4.57
C ASP A 83 2.77 -11.21 3.61
N LEU A 84 2.56 -11.40 2.30
CA LEU A 84 2.72 -10.32 1.32
C LEU A 84 1.83 -9.12 1.62
N LEU A 85 0.59 -9.38 2.05
CA LEU A 85 -0.37 -8.33 2.38
C LEU A 85 0.08 -7.54 3.62
N ARG A 86 0.58 -8.22 4.66
CA ARG A 86 1.21 -7.58 5.82
C ARG A 86 2.36 -6.68 5.37
N ASP A 87 3.29 -7.25 4.61
CA ASP A 87 4.50 -6.56 4.16
C ASP A 87 4.18 -5.30 3.34
N ILE A 88 3.18 -5.35 2.46
CA ILE A 88 2.73 -4.20 1.65
C ILE A 88 2.18 -3.08 2.53
N PHE A 89 1.36 -3.42 3.54
CA PHE A 89 0.68 -2.41 4.35
C PHE A 89 1.53 -1.89 5.51
N GLU A 90 2.45 -2.69 6.07
CA GLU A 90 3.40 -2.25 7.10
C GLU A 90 4.31 -1.11 6.61
N ARG A 91 4.66 -1.08 5.31
CA ARG A 91 5.50 -0.01 4.71
C ARG A 91 4.88 1.39 4.80
N PHE A 92 3.59 1.46 5.08
CA PHE A 92 2.84 2.70 5.27
C PHE A 92 2.65 3.08 6.75
N GLU A 93 3.00 2.21 7.70
CA GLU A 93 2.96 2.54 9.13
C GLU A 93 3.83 3.79 9.42
N GLY A 94 3.30 4.70 10.23
CA GLY A 94 3.93 6.00 10.52
C GLY A 94 3.80 7.05 9.43
N LYS A 95 3.16 6.72 8.29
CA LYS A 95 2.88 7.66 7.17
C LYS A 95 1.39 7.87 6.93
N GLU A 96 0.56 7.36 7.82
CA GLU A 96 -0.90 7.38 7.81
C GLU A 96 -1.45 8.80 7.61
N GLY A 97 -0.86 9.80 8.25
CA GLY A 97 -1.26 11.22 8.11
C GLY A 97 -1.04 11.83 6.72
N LYS A 98 -0.33 11.14 5.81
CA LYS A 98 -0.15 11.56 4.42
C LYS A 98 -1.11 10.85 3.44
N ILE A 99 -1.88 9.89 3.93
CA ILE A 99 -2.74 9.01 3.15
C ILE A 99 -4.20 9.32 3.49
N ASP A 100 -4.94 9.85 2.53
CA ASP A 100 -6.36 10.11 2.72
C ASP A 100 -7.13 8.77 2.73
N GLY A 101 -7.89 8.51 3.79
CA GLY A 101 -8.70 7.29 3.91
C GLY A 101 -7.96 6.05 4.42
N TRP A 102 -6.77 6.21 5.02
CA TRP A 102 -6.00 5.12 5.64
C TRP A 102 -6.84 4.30 6.62
N SER A 103 -7.52 4.94 7.58
CA SER A 103 -8.36 4.26 8.58
C SER A 103 -9.53 3.49 8.00
N ILE A 104 -9.97 3.81 6.78
CA ILE A 104 -11.10 3.14 6.14
C ILE A 104 -10.64 1.90 5.38
N ARG A 105 -9.44 1.92 4.78
CA ARG A 105 -9.01 0.86 3.86
C ARG A 105 -7.74 0.14 4.30
N GLY A 106 -6.71 0.88 4.69
CA GLY A 106 -5.45 0.30 5.17
C GLY A 106 -5.61 -0.41 6.51
N GLU A 107 -6.29 0.24 7.47
CA GLU A 107 -6.51 -0.31 8.81
C GLU A 107 -7.38 -1.58 8.78
N ILE A 108 -8.46 -1.58 7.99
CA ILE A 108 -9.33 -2.76 7.83
C ILE A 108 -8.57 -3.96 7.24
N ILE A 109 -7.67 -3.72 6.28
CA ILE A 109 -6.87 -4.78 5.65
C ILE A 109 -5.85 -5.34 6.65
N LEU A 110 -5.17 -4.48 7.43
CA LEU A 110 -4.26 -4.95 8.48
C LEU A 110 -5.00 -5.71 9.59
N ASP A 111 -6.18 -5.23 10.00
CA ASP A 111 -7.05 -5.94 10.94
C ASP A 111 -7.46 -7.31 10.40
N TYR A 112 -7.81 -7.40 9.11
CA TYR A 112 -8.10 -8.67 8.46
C TYR A 112 -6.91 -9.63 8.53
N VAL A 113 -5.71 -9.17 8.15
CA VAL A 113 -4.48 -9.97 8.20
C VAL A 113 -4.19 -10.45 9.62
N HIS A 114 -4.34 -9.57 10.62
CA HIS A 114 -4.11 -9.90 12.02
C HIS A 114 -5.10 -10.95 12.54
N ILE A 115 -6.39 -10.79 12.22
CA ILE A 115 -7.45 -11.75 12.58
C ILE A 115 -7.17 -13.11 11.95
N MET A 116 -6.77 -13.15 10.67
CA MET A 116 -6.51 -14.40 9.96
C MET A 116 -5.26 -15.13 10.50
N HIS A 117 -4.18 -14.41 10.82
CA HIS A 117 -3.01 -15.00 11.48
C HIS A 117 -3.36 -15.56 12.85
N ARG A 118 -4.15 -14.83 13.65
CA ARG A 118 -4.56 -15.29 14.98
C ARG A 118 -5.50 -16.49 14.92
N LEU A 119 -6.38 -16.55 13.93
CA LEU A 119 -7.23 -17.71 13.68
C LEU A 119 -6.39 -18.95 13.32
N ALA A 120 -5.36 -18.79 12.48
CA ALA A 120 -4.45 -19.88 12.12
C ALA A 120 -3.69 -20.41 13.35
N GLY A 121 -3.16 -19.51 14.19
CA GLY A 121 -2.50 -19.89 15.45
C GLY A 121 -3.44 -20.63 16.41
N LEU A 122 -4.67 -20.15 16.59
CA LEU A 122 -5.69 -20.84 17.40
C LEU A 122 -6.06 -22.22 16.84
N GLN A 123 -6.09 -22.37 15.51
CA GLN A 123 -6.32 -23.68 14.87
C GLN A 123 -5.16 -24.64 15.14
N GLU A 124 -3.91 -24.19 15.11
CA GLU A 124 -2.75 -25.00 15.46
C GLU A 124 -2.74 -25.38 16.94
N ASP A 125 -3.04 -24.44 17.83
CA ASP A 125 -3.15 -24.69 19.28
C ASP A 125 -4.26 -25.72 19.58
N LEU A 126 -5.44 -25.59 18.96
CA LEU A 126 -6.53 -26.57 19.08
C LEU A 126 -6.19 -27.95 18.47
N SER A 127 -5.32 -27.96 17.45
CA SER A 127 -4.86 -29.20 16.80
C SER A 127 -3.82 -29.93 17.64
N GLN A 128 -2.96 -29.18 18.33
CA GLN A 128 -1.94 -29.70 19.24
C GLN A 128 -2.53 -30.10 20.60
N ASP A 129 -3.52 -29.35 21.11
CA ASP A 129 -4.10 -29.52 22.44
C ASP A 129 -5.38 -30.39 22.42
N ARG A 130 -5.28 -31.57 21.81
CA ARG A 130 -6.39 -32.53 21.67
C ARG A 130 -6.87 -33.18 22.98
N ALA A 131 -6.32 -32.82 24.14
CA ALA A 131 -6.52 -33.55 25.39
C ALA A 131 -7.17 -32.76 26.54
N SER A 132 -7.28 -31.44 26.48
CA SER A 132 -7.97 -30.69 27.53
C SER A 132 -8.34 -29.31 27.04
N LEU A 133 -9.50 -28.81 27.47
CA LEU A 133 -10.02 -27.45 27.17
C LEU A 133 -10.84 -27.34 25.88
N VAL A 134 -11.98 -28.05 25.85
CA VAL A 134 -13.20 -27.38 25.38
C VAL A 134 -13.57 -26.36 26.47
N ASP A 135 -12.79 -25.29 26.57
CA ASP A 135 -13.15 -24.17 27.41
C ASP A 135 -14.18 -23.32 26.65
N THR A 136 -15.24 -22.93 27.34
CA THR A 136 -16.32 -22.11 26.78
C THR A 136 -15.87 -20.70 26.40
N SER A 137 -14.61 -20.34 26.70
CA SER A 137 -13.93 -19.11 26.30
C SER A 137 -13.41 -19.20 24.86
N SER A 138 -12.67 -20.26 24.50
CA SER A 138 -12.09 -20.46 23.16
C SER A 138 -13.16 -20.62 22.08
N THR A 139 -14.29 -21.25 22.41
CA THR A 139 -15.44 -21.35 21.50
C THR A 139 -16.13 -19.99 21.28
N ARG A 140 -16.18 -19.12 22.29
CA ARG A 140 -16.69 -17.74 22.12
C ARG A 140 -15.73 -16.86 21.32
N GLU A 141 -14.43 -16.99 21.53
CA GLU A 141 -13.42 -16.27 20.74
C GLU A 141 -13.45 -16.69 19.27
N LEU A 142 -13.61 -17.99 18.98
CA LEU A 142 -13.83 -18.50 17.63
C LEU A 142 -15.11 -17.95 17.00
N ASP A 143 -16.21 -17.89 17.76
CA ASP A 143 -17.48 -17.35 17.27
C ASP A 143 -17.40 -15.84 17.00
N ASP A 144 -16.66 -15.09 17.82
CA ASP A 144 -16.42 -13.66 17.64
C ASP A 144 -15.48 -13.38 16.47
N LEU A 145 -14.40 -14.16 16.32
CA LEU A 145 -13.51 -14.09 15.16
C LEU A 145 -14.25 -14.49 13.88
N THR A 146 -15.08 -15.52 13.91
CA THR A 146 -15.91 -15.93 12.77
C THR A 146 -16.90 -14.83 12.39
N ARG A 147 -17.57 -14.20 13.37
CA ARG A 147 -18.43 -13.02 13.12
C ARG A 147 -17.66 -11.83 12.55
N ARG A 148 -16.45 -11.56 13.05
CA ARG A 148 -15.60 -10.47 12.54
C ARG A 148 -15.09 -10.76 11.13
N VAL A 149 -14.65 -11.99 10.85
CA VAL A 149 -14.24 -12.43 9.51
C VAL A 149 -15.41 -12.34 8.53
N LEU A 150 -16.61 -12.79 8.91
CA LEU A 150 -17.80 -12.66 8.06
C LEU A 150 -18.21 -11.20 7.84
N LYS A 151 -18.04 -10.34 8.85
CA LYS A 151 -18.32 -8.90 8.73
C LYS A 151 -17.29 -8.21 7.83
N VAL A 152 -16.00 -8.52 7.98
CA VAL A 152 -14.93 -7.99 7.14
C VAL A 152 -15.06 -8.51 5.71
N LEU A 153 -15.33 -9.80 5.51
CA LEU A 153 -15.64 -10.39 4.19
C LEU A 153 -16.91 -9.81 3.56
N GLY A 154 -17.89 -9.39 4.37
CA GLY A 154 -19.09 -8.72 3.88
C GLY A 154 -18.87 -7.27 3.46
N LEU A 155 -17.89 -6.60 4.06
CA LEU A 155 -17.53 -5.20 3.76
C LEU A 155 -16.39 -5.10 2.73
N LEU A 156 -15.60 -6.16 2.55
CA LEU A 156 -14.50 -6.21 1.59
C LEU A 156 -14.96 -5.92 0.15
N PRO A 157 -16.10 -6.48 -0.35
CA PRO A 157 -16.60 -6.20 -1.68
C PRO A 157 -16.94 -4.73 -1.85
N ASP A 158 -17.56 -4.09 -0.85
CA ASP A 158 -17.93 -2.67 -0.92
C ASP A 158 -16.70 -1.76 -0.87
N VAL A 159 -15.69 -2.11 -0.06
CA VAL A 159 -14.40 -1.40 0.00
C VAL A 159 -13.62 -1.52 -1.32
N MET A 160 -13.78 -2.62 -2.04
CA MET A 160 -13.09 -2.89 -3.31
C MET A 160 -13.88 -2.45 -4.55
N ALA A 161 -15.22 -2.36 -4.47
CA ALA A 161 -16.09 -2.11 -5.61
C ALA A 161 -16.43 -0.63 -5.85
N GLU A 162 -16.10 0.29 -4.92
CA GLU A 162 -16.65 1.65 -4.95
C GLU A 162 -16.16 2.54 -6.12
N HIS A 163 -15.35 2.08 -7.09
CA HIS A 163 -14.96 2.88 -8.28
C HIS A 163 -14.90 2.08 -9.60
N TRP A 164 -15.95 1.33 -9.93
CA TRP A 164 -16.22 0.92 -11.33
C TRP A 164 -17.20 1.85 -12.06
N TYR A 165 -17.05 3.18 -11.94
CA TYR A 165 -17.71 4.15 -12.81
C TYR A 165 -16.88 5.43 -13.01
#